data_AF-A0A7X5FHU7-F1
#
_entry.id   AF-A0A7X5FHU7-F1
#
_cell.length_a   1.000
_cell.length_b   1.000
_cell.length_c   1.000
_cell.angle_alpha   90.00
_cell.angle_beta   90.00
_cell.angle_gamma   90.00
#
_symmetry.space_group_name_H-M   'P 1'
#
loop_
_entity.id
_entity.type
_entity.pdbx_description
1 polymer ?
#
loop_
_entity_poly.entity_id
_entity_poly.type
_entity_poly.pdbx_seq_one_letter_code
_entity_poly.pdbx_strand_id
1 'polypeptide(L)' 'MLEGLTKFAQGLYEQALKRQKEDGIPIEQAFEIEVEEMNIFLTKLDEKYYSELRPKHNVAEAMDKLVEWAAFQPKG' A
#
# COMPACT_ATOMS: atom_id res chain seq x y z
N MET A 1 5.18 -12.74 -9.68
CA MET A 1 5.48 -12.44 -8.27
C MET A 1 6.76 -11.62 -8.13
N LEU A 2 7.93 -12.15 -8.53
CA LEU A 2 9.21 -11.42 -8.44
C LEU A 2 9.18 -10.04 -9.12
N GLU A 3 8.68 -9.96 -10.36
CA GLU A 3 8.53 -8.67 -11.06
C GLU A 3 7.64 -7.67 -10.30
N GLY A 4 6.56 -8.15 -9.69
CA GLY A 4 5.67 -7.31 -8.88
C GLY A 4 6.36 -6.77 -7.64
N LEU A 5 7.15 -7.61 -6.95
CA LEU A 5 7.96 -7.19 -5.81
C LEU A 5 9.04 -6.17 -6.21
N THR A 6 9.67 -6.36 -7.38
CA THR A 6 10.66 -5.40 -7.90
C THR A 6 10.01 -4.05 -8.21
N LYS A 7 8.87 -4.02 -8.91
CA LYS A 7 8.14 -2.79 -9.19
C LYS A 7 7.66 -2.10 -7.92
N PHE A 8 7.19 -2.88 -6.95
CA PHE A 8 6.81 -2.38 -5.65
C PHE A 8 7.98 -1.69 -4.92
N ALA A 9 9.13 -2.37 -4.83
CA ALA A 9 10.32 -1.82 -4.20
C ALA A 9 10.83 -0.55 -4.89
N GLN A 10 10.74 -0.49 -6.23
CA GLN A 10 11.05 0.72 -7.00
C GLN A 10 10.13 1.88 -6.62
N GLY A 11 8.80 1.66 -6.60
CA GLY A 11 7.83 2.68 -6.22
C GLY A 11 8.01 3.19 -4.78
N LEU A 12 8.31 2.28 -3.84
CA LEU A 12 8.61 2.64 -2.45
C LEU A 12 9.85 3.54 -2.36
N TYR A 13 10.91 3.19 -3.08
CA TYR A 13 12.15 3.98 -3.10
C TYR A 13 11.97 5.35 -3.78
N GLU A 14 11.22 5.40 -4.89
CA GLU A 14 10.86 6.65 -5.56
C GLU A 14 10.10 7.61 -4.63
N GLN A 15 9.18 7.09 -3.82
CA GLN A 15 8.46 7.92 -2.86
C GLN A 15 9.31 8.37 -1.68
N ALA A 16 10.18 7.51 -1.16
CA ALA A 16 11.14 7.91 -0.14
C ALA A 16 12.06 9.04 -0.64
N LEU A 17 12.57 8.96 -1.88
CA LEU A 17 13.36 10.03 -2.51
C LEU A 17 12.57 11.33 -2.68
N LYS A 18 11.30 11.22 -3.07
CA LYS A 18 10.41 12.38 -3.21
C LYS A 18 10.23 13.07 -1.85
N ARG A 19 9.89 12.31 -0.80
CA ARG A 19 9.71 12.79 0.56
C ARG A 19 10.97 13.40 1.14
N GLN A 20 12.12 12.75 0.95
CA GLN A 20 13.43 13.28 1.33
C GLN A 20 13.62 14.73 0.84
N LYS A 21 13.24 14.98 -0.41
CA LYS A 21 13.35 16.30 -1.04
C LYS A 21 12.30 17.29 -0.54
N GLU A 22 11.05 16.86 -0.35
CA GLU A 22 9.94 17.73 0.04
C GLU A 22 10.02 18.13 1.52
N ASP A 23 10.38 17.19 2.40
CA ASP A 23 10.41 17.38 3.85
C ASP A 23 11.80 17.77 4.38
N GLY A 24 12.85 17.63 3.55
CA GLY A 24 14.23 17.98 3.92
C GLY A 24 14.86 17.05 4.96
N ILE A 25 14.41 15.80 5.03
CA ILE A 25 14.87 14.77 5.97
C ILE A 25 15.91 13.82 5.34
N PRO A 26 16.69 13.06 6.13
CA PRO A 26 17.55 11.99 5.61
C PRO A 26 16.76 10.89 4.89
N ILE A 27 17.38 10.22 3.91
CA ILE A 27 16.71 9.19 3.10
C ILE A 27 16.28 7.98 3.94
N GLU A 28 17.05 7.64 4.96
CA GLU A 28 16.76 6.55 5.90
C GLU A 28 15.44 6.83 6.63
N GLN A 29 15.28 8.05 7.13
CA GLN A 29 14.06 8.48 7.81
C GLN A 29 12.87 8.53 6.85
N ALA A 30 13.07 9.04 5.63
CA ALA A 30 12.01 9.05 4.62
C ALA A 30 11.55 7.63 4.27
N PHE A 31 12.49 6.69 4.16
CA PHE A 31 12.18 5.29 3.85
C PHE A 31 11.44 4.60 5.01
N GLU A 32 11.82 4.86 6.26
CA GLU A 32 11.10 4.35 7.44
C GLU A 32 9.64 4.81 7.46
N ILE A 33 9.38 6.09 7.16
CA ILE A 33 8.02 6.65 7.08
C ILE A 33 7.21 5.94 5.98
N GLU A 34 7.76 5.76 4.78
CA GLU A 34 7.06 5.08 3.68
C GLU A 34 6.74 3.61 4.02
N VAL A 35 7.62 2.92 4.74
CA VAL A 35 7.37 1.54 5.22
C VAL A 35 6.26 1.53 6.29
N GLU A 36 6.22 2.52 7.18
CA GLU A 36 5.15 2.65 8.17
C GLU A 36 3.80 2.92 7.51
N GLU A 37 3.73 3.86 6.56
CA GLU A 37 2.53 4.17 5.78
C GLU A 37 2.06 2.95 4.98
N MET A 38 2.98 2.16 4.40
CA MET A 38 2.66 0.89 3.76
C MET A 38 2.03 -0.11 4.74
N ASN A 39 2.60 -0.26 5.94
CA ASN A 39 2.04 -1.17 6.95
C ASN A 39 0.61 -0.77 7.33
N ILE A 40 0.36 0.53 7.52
CA ILE A 40 -0.98 1.06 7.78
C ILE A 40 -1.94 0.71 6.64
N PHE A 41 -1.50 0.87 5.38
CA PHE A 41 -2.31 0.50 4.23
C PHE A 41 -2.61 -1.00 4.19
N LEU A 42 -1.63 -1.87 4.47
CA LEU A 42 -1.84 -3.32 4.53
C LEU A 42 -2.83 -3.72 5.62
N THR A 43 -2.79 -3.07 6.79
CA THR A 43 -3.80 -3.27 7.84
C THR A 43 -5.20 -2.89 7.36
N LYS A 44 -5.36 -1.72 6.71
CA LYS A 44 -6.66 -1.30 6.15
C LYS A 44 -7.18 -2.27 5.08
N LEU A 45 -6.28 -2.83 4.28
CA LEU A 45 -6.60 -3.83 3.26
C LEU A 45 -7.13 -5.11 3.91
N ASP A 46 -6.50 -5.58 4.98
CA ASP A 46 -6.93 -6.75 5.75
C ASP A 46 -8.30 -6.51 6.42
N GLU A 47 -8.47 -5.37 7.07
CA GLU A 47 -9.73 -4.96 7.68
C GLU A 47 -10.87 -4.90 6.66
N LYS A 48 -10.63 -4.28 5.49
CA LYS A 48 -11.60 -4.20 4.40
C LYS A 48 -12.02 -5.58 3.92
N TYR A 49 -11.04 -6.47 3.73
CA TYR A 49 -11.31 -7.82 3.30
C TYR A 49 -12.16 -8.59 4.30
N TYR A 50 -11.75 -8.67 5.57
CA TYR A 50 -12.43 -9.51 6.56
C TYR A 50 -13.74 -8.92 7.08
N SER A 51 -13.81 -7.59 7.25
CA SER A 51 -14.98 -6.95 7.87
C SER A 51 -16.10 -6.69 6.86
N GLU A 52 -15.75 -6.40 5.60
CA GLU A 52 -16.74 -5.93 4.64
C GLU A 52 -16.95 -6.85 3.44
N LEU A 53 -15.87 -7.37 2.85
CA LEU A 53 -15.95 -8.08 1.57
C LEU A 53 -16.19 -9.58 1.74
N ARG A 54 -15.35 -10.25 2.54
CA ARG A 54 -15.38 -11.70 2.74
C ARG A 54 -16.69 -12.24 3.31
N PRO A 55 -17.43 -11.54 4.20
CA PRO A 55 -18.73 -12.01 4.69
C PRO A 55 -19.83 -11.98 3.63
N LYS A 56 -19.68 -11.17 2.58
CA LYS A 56 -20.71 -10.91 1.56
C LYS A 56 -20.44 -11.59 0.23
N HIS A 57 -19.20 -12.01 -0.01
CA HIS A 57 -18.76 -12.54 -1.29
C HIS A 57 -17.93 -13.81 -1.10
N ASN A 58 -17.82 -14.61 -2.16
CA ASN A 58 -16.84 -15.70 -2.18
C ASN A 58 -15.41 -15.13 -2.26
N VAL A 59 -14.40 -15.99 -2.11
CA VAL A 59 -12.99 -15.55 -2.05
C VAL A 59 -12.57 -14.83 -3.33
N ALA A 60 -12.92 -15.35 -4.51
CA ALA A 60 -12.51 -14.75 -5.78
C ALA A 60 -13.12 -13.34 -5.94
N GLU A 61 -14.43 -13.23 -5.75
CA GLU A 61 -15.15 -11.95 -5.82
C GLU A 61 -14.67 -10.93 -4.78
N ALA A 62 -14.36 -11.39 -3.55
CA ALA A 62 -13.84 -10.52 -2.51
C ALA A 62 -12.45 -9.97 -2.86
N MET A 63 -11.59 -10.78 -3.49
CA MET A 63 -10.26 -10.36 -3.93
C MET A 63 -10.34 -9.35 -5.08
N ASP A 64 -11.20 -9.58 -6.07
CA ASP A 64 -11.40 -8.64 -7.18
C ASP A 64 -11.88 -7.27 -6.66
N LYS A 65 -12.88 -7.28 -5.76
CA LYS A 65 -13.38 -6.06 -5.11
C LYS A 65 -12.37 -5.37 -4.21
N LEU A 66 -11.45 -6.13 -3.61
CA LEU A 66 -10.39 -5.57 -2.79
C LEU A 66 -9.36 -4.81 -3.64
N VAL A 67 -9.02 -5.36 -4.82
CA VAL A 67 -8.16 -4.69 -5.80
C VAL A 67 -8.82 -3.41 -6.32
N GLU A 68 -10.11 -3.47 -6.68
CA GLU A 68 -10.87 -2.28 -7.07
C GLU A 68 -10.82 -1.21 -5.98
N TRP A 69 -11.14 -1.58 -4.73
CA TRP A 69 -11.12 -0.65 -3.61
C TRP A 69 -9.72 -0.03 -3.39
N ALA A 70 -8.66 -0.83 -3.47
CA ALA A 70 -7.29 -0.37 -3.30
C ALA A 70 -6.87 0.63 -4.39
N ALA A 71 -7.34 0.45 -5.63
CA ALA A 71 -7.04 1.36 -6.75
C ALA A 71 -7.69 2.75 -6.61
N PHE A 72 -8.78 2.87 -5.83
CA PHE A 72 -9.52 4.13 -5.64
C PHE A 72 -9.33 4.76 -4.26
N GLN A 73 -8.50 4.18 -3.38
CA GLN A 73 -8.11 4.87 -2.15
C GLN A 73 -7.35 6.14 -2.51
N PRO A 74 -7.79 7.33 -2.04
CA PRO A 74 -7.05 8.55 -2.29
C PRO A 74 -5.64 8.38 -1.72
N LYS A 75 -4.63 8.72 -2.52
CA LYS A 75 -3.26 8.91 -2.03
C LYS A 75 -3.39 9.94 -0.91
N GLY A 76 -3.15 9.48 0.33
CA GLY A 76 -3.16 10.33 1.52
C GLY A 76 -2.21 11.50 1.36
#